data_AF-A0A7W1BSJ4-F1
#
_entry.id   AF-A0A7W1BSJ4-F1
#
_cell.length_a   1.000
_cell.length_b   1.000
_cell.length_c   1.000
_cell.angle_alpha   90.00
_cell.angle_beta   90.00
_cell.angle_gamma   90.00
#
_symmetry.space_group_name_H-M   'P 1'
#
loop_
_entity.id
_entity.type
_entity.pdbx_description
1 polymer ?
#
loop_
_entity_poly.entity_id
_entity_poly.type
_entity_poly.pdbx_seq_one_letter_code
_entity_poly.pdbx_strand_id
1 'polypeptide(L)'
;LLRVLPQVFSPDGDGRRDRVTARYETDEQARAMMLVDGRRRVLSKFRSTEGQLIWFGRVSGQPVRPGTYEIRLRAFDRAGNRSSTRRIIPVVARYIELTPDRIEVVAGKRFSVRVLTDAVSYRWLFAGERGVRRKRVLVLRAPETAGVYRVYVSLRGRFADSAEVVVTEPQSE
;
A
#
# COMPACT_ATOMS: atom_id res chain seq x y z
N LEU A 1 -16.55 12.69 -16.42
CA LEU A 1 -15.95 12.63 -15.05
C LEU A 1 -14.69 11.76 -15.03
N LEU A 2 -13.77 11.96 -14.08
CA LEU A 2 -12.66 11.02 -13.79
C LEU A 2 -12.55 10.74 -12.29
N ARG A 3 -12.68 9.47 -11.89
CA ARG A 3 -12.53 9.01 -10.50
C ARG A 3 -11.63 7.79 -10.42
N VAL A 4 -10.59 7.86 -9.60
CA VAL A 4 -9.63 6.77 -9.38
C VAL A 4 -9.66 6.37 -7.92
N LEU A 5 -10.01 5.11 -7.64
CA LEU A 5 -10.10 4.59 -6.28
C LEU A 5 -9.66 3.11 -6.18
N PRO A 6 -9.17 2.69 -5.01
CA PRO A 6 -8.72 3.55 -3.91
C PRO A 6 -7.39 4.26 -4.27
N GLN A 7 -7.04 5.31 -3.52
CA GLN A 7 -5.72 5.97 -3.64
C GLN A 7 -4.64 5.31 -2.78
N VAL A 8 -5.02 4.36 -1.92
CA VAL A 8 -4.10 3.47 -1.22
C VAL A 8 -4.60 2.05 -1.41
N PHE A 9 -3.73 1.19 -1.92
CA PHE A 9 -4.07 -0.17 -2.31
C PHE A 9 -2.91 -1.12 -1.99
N SER A 10 -3.18 -2.42 -1.99
CA SER A 10 -2.34 -3.49 -1.45
C SER A 10 -2.48 -4.68 -2.39
N PRO A 11 -1.73 -4.75 -3.50
CA PRO A 11 -1.91 -5.81 -4.50
C PRO A 11 -1.21 -7.10 -4.05
N ASP A 12 -1.65 -7.64 -2.92
CA ASP A 12 -1.06 -8.79 -2.23
C ASP A 12 -1.83 -10.09 -2.48
N GLY A 13 -3.03 -9.99 -3.04
CA GLY A 13 -3.92 -11.08 -3.44
C GLY A 13 -4.81 -11.59 -2.31
N ASP A 14 -5.18 -10.78 -1.32
CA ASP A 14 -6.08 -11.16 -0.23
C ASP A 14 -7.57 -10.78 -0.46
N GLY A 15 -7.86 -10.19 -1.62
CA GLY A 15 -9.19 -9.73 -2.04
C GLY A 15 -9.53 -8.34 -1.54
N ARG A 16 -8.71 -7.74 -0.67
CA ARG A 16 -8.92 -6.42 -0.08
C ARG A 16 -7.99 -5.44 -0.77
N ARG A 17 -8.57 -4.38 -1.33
CA ARG A 17 -7.86 -3.29 -2.02
C ARG A 17 -6.73 -3.75 -2.97
N ASP A 18 -6.89 -4.91 -3.60
CA ASP A 18 -5.92 -5.51 -4.53
C ASP A 18 -5.78 -4.76 -5.88
N ARG A 19 -6.67 -3.81 -6.14
CA ARG A 19 -6.81 -3.18 -7.44
C ARG A 19 -7.16 -1.72 -7.32
N VAL A 20 -6.72 -0.96 -8.33
CA VAL A 20 -7.11 0.41 -8.57
C VAL A 20 -8.09 0.44 -9.74
N THR A 21 -9.23 1.07 -9.54
CA THR A 21 -10.26 1.25 -10.57
C THR A 21 -10.35 2.72 -10.93
N ALA A 22 -10.10 3.02 -12.20
CA ALA A 22 -10.36 4.32 -12.79
C ALA A 22 -11.67 4.28 -13.58
N ARG A 23 -12.66 5.05 -13.14
CA ARG A 23 -13.90 5.30 -13.86
C ARG A 23 -13.77 6.58 -14.67
N TYR A 24 -14.19 6.54 -15.92
CA TYR A 24 -14.11 7.66 -16.83
C TYR A 24 -15.42 7.83 -17.59
N GLU A 25 -15.66 9.07 -18.00
CA GLU A 25 -16.64 9.43 -19.04
C GLU A 25 -15.97 10.38 -20.04
N THR A 26 -16.42 10.33 -21.28
CA THR A 26 -15.97 11.14 -22.42
C THR A 26 -17.19 11.61 -23.21
N ASP A 27 -17.04 12.76 -23.87
CA ASP A 27 -18.15 13.40 -24.61
C ASP A 27 -18.51 12.65 -25.91
N GLU A 28 -17.61 11.77 -26.37
CA GLU A 28 -17.81 10.90 -27.52
C GLU A 28 -17.24 9.49 -27.28
N GLN A 29 -17.49 8.56 -28.20
CA GLN A 29 -17.01 7.18 -28.08
C GLN A 29 -15.48 7.08 -28.25
N ALA A 30 -14.79 6.78 -27.16
CA ALA A 30 -13.34 6.69 -27.15
C ALA A 30 -12.84 5.35 -26.60
N ARG A 31 -11.64 4.94 -27.03
CA ARG A 31 -10.86 3.95 -26.29
C ARG A 31 -10.11 4.65 -25.17
N ALA A 32 -10.11 4.07 -23.98
CA ALA A 32 -9.39 4.61 -22.83
C ALA A 32 -8.19 3.75 -22.47
N MET A 33 -7.10 4.36 -22.05
CA MET A 33 -5.94 3.68 -21.48
C MET A 33 -5.55 4.26 -20.12
N MET A 34 -5.09 3.38 -19.24
CA MET A 34 -4.46 3.74 -17.98
C MET A 34 -2.96 3.65 -18.14
N LEU A 35 -2.29 4.75 -17.88
CA LEU A 35 -0.85 4.85 -17.74
C LEU A 35 -0.52 4.84 -16.24
N VAL A 36 0.47 4.04 -15.85
CA VAL A 36 1.07 4.05 -14.52
C VAL A 36 2.55 4.38 -14.70
N ASP A 37 2.99 5.47 -14.08
CA ASP A 37 4.33 6.06 -14.26
C ASP A 37 4.68 6.23 -15.74
N GLY A 38 3.71 6.76 -16.50
CA GLY A 38 3.84 7.00 -17.95
C GLY A 38 3.78 5.73 -18.82
N ARG A 39 3.78 4.52 -18.25
CA ARG A 39 3.72 3.26 -18.99
C ARG A 39 2.29 2.74 -19.09
N ARG A 40 1.85 2.35 -20.28
CA ARG A 40 0.52 1.73 -20.48
C ARG A 40 0.41 0.44 -19.67
N ARG A 41 -0.62 0.35 -18.81
CA ARG A 41 -0.96 -0.85 -18.03
C ARG A 41 -2.31 -1.45 -18.39
N VAL A 42 -3.27 -0.63 -18.75
CA VAL A 42 -4.63 -1.07 -19.08
C VAL A 42 -5.09 -0.36 -20.34
N LEU A 43 -5.81 -1.08 -21.20
CA LEU A 43 -6.47 -0.55 -22.39
C LEU A 43 -7.91 -1.08 -22.43
N SER A 44 -8.89 -0.21 -22.70
CA SER A 44 -10.27 -0.63 -22.87
C SER A 44 -10.43 -1.50 -24.11
N LYS A 45 -11.24 -2.56 -24.00
CA LYS A 45 -11.51 -3.46 -25.14
C LYS A 45 -12.31 -2.74 -26.22
N PHE A 46 -13.35 -2.02 -25.82
CA PHE A 46 -14.27 -1.33 -26.71
C PHE A 46 -14.14 0.18 -26.60
N ARG A 47 -14.71 0.86 -27.59
CA ARG A 47 -14.98 2.31 -27.53
C ARG A 47 -16.29 2.51 -26.78
N SER A 48 -16.31 3.50 -25.90
CA SER A 48 -17.49 3.85 -25.13
C SER A 48 -17.34 5.29 -24.65
N THR A 49 -18.47 5.95 -24.40
CA THR A 49 -18.52 7.24 -23.72
C THR A 49 -18.25 7.11 -22.23
N GLU A 50 -18.33 5.91 -21.66
CA GLU A 50 -18.00 5.66 -20.26
C GLU A 50 -17.40 4.27 -20.04
N GLY A 51 -16.70 4.08 -18.93
CA GLY A 51 -16.19 2.76 -18.60
C GLY A 51 -15.28 2.74 -17.39
N GLN A 52 -14.64 1.58 -17.20
CA GLN A 52 -13.71 1.34 -16.11
C GLN A 52 -12.42 0.71 -16.63
N LEU A 53 -11.30 1.17 -16.07
CA LEU A 53 -9.99 0.58 -16.26
C LEU A 53 -9.49 0.08 -14.91
N ILE A 54 -9.15 -1.20 -14.84
CA ILE A 54 -8.78 -1.87 -13.60
C ILE A 54 -7.30 -2.28 -13.68
N TRP A 55 -6.50 -1.81 -12.74
CA TRP A 55 -5.12 -2.22 -12.58
C TRP A 55 -4.93 -2.96 -11.26
N PHE A 56 -4.46 -4.21 -11.35
CA PHE A 56 -4.23 -5.10 -10.20
C PHE A 56 -2.86 -4.90 -9.54
N GLY A 57 -2.18 -3.77 -9.79
CA GLY A 57 -0.87 -3.50 -9.19
C GLY A 57 0.21 -4.51 -9.57
N ARG A 58 0.16 -5.06 -10.79
CA ARG A 58 1.13 -6.04 -11.27
C ARG A 58 1.90 -5.56 -12.50
N VAL A 59 3.17 -5.92 -12.55
CA VAL A 59 4.08 -5.75 -13.69
C VAL A 59 4.81 -7.07 -13.91
N SER A 60 4.76 -7.61 -15.13
CA SER A 60 5.35 -8.92 -15.46
C SER A 60 4.91 -10.05 -14.52
N GLY A 61 3.62 -10.06 -14.15
CA GLY A 61 3.04 -11.05 -13.23
C GLY A 61 3.32 -10.80 -11.75
N GLN A 62 4.26 -9.91 -11.40
CA GLN A 62 4.64 -9.63 -10.01
C GLN A 62 3.92 -8.39 -9.45
N PRO A 63 3.49 -8.41 -8.19
CA PRO A 63 3.10 -7.20 -7.46
C PRO A 63 4.16 -6.11 -7.53
N VAL A 64 3.71 -4.86 -7.67
CA VAL A 64 4.58 -3.69 -7.65
C VAL A 64 5.27 -3.51 -6.30
N ARG A 65 6.38 -2.76 -6.25
CA ARG A 65 7.02 -2.43 -4.98
C ARG A 65 6.14 -1.45 -4.17
N PRO A 66 6.22 -1.45 -2.83
CA PRO A 66 5.62 -0.37 -2.04
C PRO A 66 6.11 0.99 -2.55
N GLY A 67 5.23 1.99 -2.56
CA GLY A 67 5.55 3.33 -3.04
C GLY A 67 4.40 4.04 -3.73
N THR A 68 4.66 5.25 -4.19
CA THR A 68 3.69 6.10 -4.89
C THR A 68 3.81 5.93 -6.40
N TYR A 69 2.68 5.72 -7.06
CA TYR A 69 2.54 5.54 -8.50
C TYR A 69 1.67 6.63 -9.09
N GLU A 70 2.09 7.19 -10.22
CA GLU A 70 1.34 8.21 -10.94
C GLU A 70 0.36 7.57 -11.93
N ILE A 71 -0.94 7.69 -11.66
CA ILE A 71 -1.98 7.27 -12.60
C ILE A 71 -2.38 8.43 -13.50
N ARG A 72 -2.34 8.20 -14.81
CA ARG A 72 -2.90 9.08 -15.84
C ARG A 72 -3.85 8.30 -16.72
N LEU A 73 -4.98 8.91 -17.11
CA LEU A 73 -5.89 8.35 -18.10
C LEU A 73 -5.77 9.13 -19.41
N ARG A 74 -5.77 8.40 -20.52
CA ARG A 74 -5.88 8.99 -21.86
C ARG A 74 -7.00 8.31 -22.61
N ALA A 75 -7.83 9.10 -23.27
CA ALA A 75 -8.84 8.61 -24.19
C ALA A 75 -8.46 8.99 -25.62
N PHE A 76 -8.84 8.17 -26.60
CA PHE A 76 -8.64 8.48 -28.01
C PHE A 76 -9.83 8.03 -28.86
N ASP A 77 -10.32 8.92 -29.71
CA ASP A 77 -11.50 8.73 -30.56
C ASP A 77 -11.18 7.86 -31.80
N ARG A 78 -12.11 7.79 -32.76
CA ARG A 78 -11.92 7.05 -34.01
C ARG A 78 -10.91 7.74 -34.94
N ALA A 79 -10.86 9.06 -34.95
CA ALA A 79 -9.93 9.85 -35.76
C ALA A 79 -8.49 9.86 -35.20
N GLY A 80 -8.31 9.39 -33.96
CA GLY A 80 -7.03 9.38 -33.25
C GLY A 80 -6.79 10.61 -32.38
N ASN A 81 -7.77 11.52 -32.26
CA ASN A 81 -7.70 12.66 -31.35
C ASN A 81 -7.58 12.15 -29.92
N ARG A 82 -6.75 12.82 -29.12
CA ARG A 82 -6.45 12.42 -27.74
C ARG A 82 -7.11 13.38 -26.76
N SER A 83 -7.62 12.84 -25.66
CA SER A 83 -8.11 13.68 -24.57
C SER A 83 -7.00 14.58 -24.02
N SER A 84 -7.35 15.83 -23.75
CA SER A 84 -6.43 16.86 -23.24
C SER A 84 -6.14 16.73 -21.75
N THR A 85 -6.77 15.79 -21.04
CA THR A 85 -6.63 15.69 -19.58
C THR A 85 -5.20 15.36 -19.18
N ARG A 86 -4.61 16.24 -18.36
CA ARG A 86 -3.25 16.09 -17.81
C ARG A 86 -3.27 15.67 -16.35
N ARG A 87 -4.45 15.33 -15.80
CA ARG A 87 -4.61 15.02 -14.38
C ARG A 87 -3.75 13.81 -14.00
N ILE A 88 -2.83 14.04 -13.07
CA ILE A 88 -2.03 13.01 -12.42
C ILE A 88 -2.72 12.69 -11.10
N ILE A 89 -2.98 11.41 -10.86
CA ILE A 89 -3.58 10.96 -9.60
C ILE A 89 -2.57 10.05 -8.92
N PRO A 90 -1.97 10.48 -7.79
CA PRO A 90 -1.06 9.63 -7.04
C PRO A 90 -1.84 8.49 -6.38
N VAL A 91 -1.29 7.28 -6.46
CA VAL A 91 -1.81 6.09 -5.79
C VAL A 91 -0.68 5.38 -5.07
N VAL A 92 -0.87 5.08 -3.79
CA VAL A 92 0.12 4.43 -2.92
C VAL A 92 -0.11 2.92 -2.90
N ALA A 93 0.88 2.15 -3.33
CA ALA A 93 0.97 0.73 -3.03
C ALA A 93 1.56 0.57 -1.62
N ARG A 94 0.77 0.05 -0.68
CA ARG A 94 1.21 -0.26 0.69
C ARG A 94 0.68 -1.61 1.12
N TYR A 95 1.58 -2.46 1.58
CA TYR A 95 1.27 -3.82 2.03
C TYR A 95 1.09 -3.86 3.54
N ILE A 96 2.18 -3.54 4.25
CA ILE A 96 2.25 -3.44 5.70
C ILE A 96 3.31 -2.41 6.04
N GLU A 97 3.02 -1.57 7.03
CA GLU A 97 3.92 -0.50 7.48
C GLU A 97 3.73 -0.30 8.99
N LEU A 98 4.82 -0.09 9.71
CA LEU A 98 4.85 0.28 11.12
C LEU A 98 4.96 1.80 11.25
N THR A 99 4.18 2.37 12.17
CA THR A 99 4.27 3.79 12.50
C THR A 99 4.13 4.01 14.02
N PRO A 100 5.08 4.70 14.68
CA PRO A 100 6.32 5.26 14.12
C PRO A 100 7.36 4.18 13.75
N ASP A 101 8.42 4.59 13.04
CA ASP A 101 9.58 3.78 12.67
C ASP A 101 10.64 3.68 13.79
N ARG A 102 10.56 4.55 14.81
CA ARG A 102 11.37 4.52 16.02
C ARG A 102 10.50 4.70 17.27
N ILE A 103 10.72 3.84 18.26
CA ILE A 103 9.98 3.79 19.53
C ILE A 103 10.99 3.79 20.66
N GLU A 104 10.80 4.67 21.65
CA GLU A 104 11.57 4.66 22.89
C GLU A 104 10.69 4.10 24.01
N VAL A 105 11.24 3.19 24.83
CA VAL A 105 10.49 2.53 25.90
C VAL A 105 11.45 2.12 27.02
N VAL A 106 11.00 2.25 28.26
CA VAL A 106 11.76 1.75 29.42
C VAL A 106 11.72 0.22 29.46
N ALA A 107 12.83 -0.40 29.85
CA ALA A 107 12.95 -1.84 30.08
C ALA A 107 11.76 -2.41 30.86
N GLY A 108 11.26 -3.57 30.41
CA GLY A 108 10.10 -4.24 31.00
C GLY A 108 8.75 -3.54 30.81
N LYS A 109 8.66 -2.29 30.33
CA LYS A 109 7.37 -1.61 30.08
C LYS A 109 6.71 -2.07 28.79
N ARG A 110 5.40 -1.86 28.71
CA ARG A 110 4.64 -2.10 27.48
C ARG A 110 4.77 -0.90 26.55
N PHE A 111 4.89 -1.18 25.26
CA PHE A 111 4.77 -0.18 24.20
C PHE A 111 3.78 -0.65 23.15
N SER A 112 3.40 0.29 22.27
CA SER A 112 2.54 -0.02 21.14
C SER A 112 3.05 0.63 19.87
N VAL A 113 2.79 -0.04 18.75
CA VAL A 113 3.08 0.47 17.41
C VAL A 113 1.89 0.21 16.52
N ARG A 114 1.52 1.20 15.71
CA ARG A 114 0.42 1.06 14.76
C ARG A 114 0.91 0.31 13.53
N VAL A 115 0.07 -0.58 13.03
CA VAL A 115 0.32 -1.36 11.81
C VAL A 115 -0.68 -0.93 10.75
N LEU A 116 -0.18 -0.25 9.73
CA LEU A 116 -0.96 0.18 8.57
C LEU A 116 -0.97 -0.96 7.55
N THR A 117 -2.08 -1.69 7.54
CA THR A 117 -2.34 -2.76 6.58
C THR A 117 -3.84 -2.92 6.41
N ASP A 118 -4.27 -3.33 5.23
CA ASP A 118 -5.66 -3.70 4.99
C ASP A 118 -5.91 -5.19 5.22
N ALA A 119 -4.86 -6.01 5.30
CA ALA A 119 -4.92 -7.43 5.61
C ALA A 119 -5.65 -7.73 6.94
N VAL A 120 -6.35 -8.86 7.01
CA VAL A 120 -7.09 -9.27 8.22
C VAL A 120 -6.14 -9.58 9.38
N SER A 121 -4.96 -10.13 9.10
CA SER A 121 -3.93 -10.43 10.09
C SER A 121 -2.53 -10.36 9.51
N TYR A 122 -1.56 -10.14 10.37
CA TYR A 122 -0.13 -10.14 10.05
C TYR A 122 0.67 -10.93 11.09
N ARG A 123 1.86 -11.38 10.71
CA ARG A 123 2.82 -11.97 11.65
C ARG A 123 3.70 -10.87 12.22
N TRP A 124 4.18 -11.06 13.45
CA TRP A 124 5.18 -10.19 14.07
C TRP A 124 6.30 -11.01 14.69
N LEU A 125 7.48 -10.38 14.80
CA LEU A 125 8.67 -10.90 15.48
C LEU A 125 9.30 -9.75 16.26
N PHE A 126 9.60 -9.95 17.55
CA PHE A 126 10.27 -8.97 18.39
C PHE A 126 11.00 -9.68 19.53
N ALA A 127 12.28 -9.36 19.74
CA ALA A 127 13.09 -9.90 20.83
C ALA A 127 13.03 -11.45 20.97
N GLY A 128 13.03 -12.16 19.84
CA GLY A 128 12.95 -13.64 19.81
C GLY A 128 11.52 -14.21 19.90
N GLU A 129 10.54 -13.41 20.32
CA GLU A 129 9.13 -13.80 20.34
C GLU A 129 8.45 -13.53 19.00
N ARG A 130 7.49 -14.39 18.64
CA ARG A 130 6.71 -14.27 17.40
C ARG A 130 5.24 -14.59 17.60
N GLY A 131 4.38 -14.02 16.77
CA GLY A 131 2.96 -14.31 16.81
C GLY A 131 2.19 -13.80 15.61
N VAL A 132 0.86 -13.94 15.68
CA VAL A 132 -0.08 -13.41 14.69
C VAL A 132 -0.97 -12.38 15.37
N ARG A 133 -1.27 -11.28 14.68
CA ARG A 133 -2.12 -10.20 15.19
C ARG A 133 -3.17 -9.81 14.16
N ARG A 134 -4.40 -9.54 14.63
CA ARG A 134 -5.54 -9.06 13.83
C ARG A 134 -5.85 -7.58 14.03
N LYS A 135 -5.50 -7.03 15.20
CA LYS A 135 -5.72 -5.60 15.52
C LYS A 135 -4.68 -4.73 14.81
N ARG A 136 -5.03 -3.48 14.51
CA ARG A 136 -4.13 -2.48 13.88
C ARG A 136 -3.13 -1.83 14.84
N VAL A 137 -3.20 -2.18 16.12
CA VAL A 137 -2.22 -1.79 17.14
C VAL A 137 -1.59 -3.06 17.69
N LEU A 138 -0.28 -3.17 17.47
CA LEU A 138 0.58 -4.18 18.06
C LEU A 138 1.04 -3.66 19.41
N VAL A 139 0.74 -4.39 20.48
CA VAL A 139 1.18 -4.07 21.84
C VAL A 139 2.14 -5.16 22.25
N LEU A 140 3.34 -4.77 22.68
CA LEU A 140 4.43 -5.66 23.08
C LEU A 140 5.00 -5.19 24.40
N ARG A 141 5.81 -6.03 25.05
CA ARG A 141 6.60 -5.66 26.23
C ARG A 141 8.07 -5.53 25.82
N ALA A 142 8.71 -4.46 26.25
CA ALA A 142 10.14 -4.27 26.07
C ALA A 142 10.92 -5.36 26.84
N PRO A 143 12.04 -5.86 26.31
CA PRO A 143 12.99 -6.66 27.05
C PRO A 143 13.43 -5.99 28.35
N GLU A 144 13.87 -6.79 29.33
CA GLU A 144 14.43 -6.27 30.59
C GLU A 144 15.85 -5.70 30.39
N THR A 145 16.53 -6.08 29.31
CA THR A 145 17.85 -5.58 28.96
C THR A 145 17.71 -4.32 28.10
N ALA A 146 18.37 -3.24 28.50
CA ALA A 146 18.48 -2.03 27.68
C ALA A 146 19.26 -2.31 26.38
N GLY A 147 18.94 -1.58 25.33
CA GLY A 147 19.58 -1.74 24.02
C GLY A 147 18.67 -1.38 22.86
N VAL A 148 19.19 -1.55 21.65
CA VAL A 148 18.45 -1.30 20.41
C VAL A 148 17.91 -2.62 19.88
N TYR A 149 16.59 -2.71 19.79
CA TYR A 149 15.86 -3.84 19.25
C TYR A 149 15.15 -3.44 17.97
N ARG A 150 14.62 -4.43 17.26
CA ARG A 150 13.80 -4.21 16.08
C ARG A 150 12.56 -5.08 16.13
N VAL A 151 11.39 -4.46 15.97
CA VAL A 151 10.13 -5.17 15.75
C VAL A 151 9.94 -5.34 14.25
N TYR A 152 9.61 -6.55 13.83
CA TYR A 152 9.29 -6.88 12.44
C TYR A 152 7.82 -7.26 12.33
N VAL A 153 7.20 -6.87 11.22
CA VAL A 153 5.88 -7.35 10.83
C VAL A 153 5.93 -7.89 9.40
N SER A 154 5.12 -8.90 9.10
CA SER A 154 5.07 -9.45 7.74
C SER A 154 3.70 -9.98 7.32
N LEU A 155 3.48 -9.95 6.00
CA LEU A 155 2.34 -10.53 5.30
C LEU A 155 2.83 -11.63 4.37
N ARG A 156 2.22 -12.82 4.52
CA ARG A 156 2.43 -13.98 3.63
C ARG A 156 3.90 -14.38 3.43
N GLY A 157 4.80 -13.98 4.34
CA GLY A 157 6.24 -14.22 4.24
C GLY A 157 6.94 -13.46 3.11
N ARG A 158 6.26 -12.50 2.45
CA ARG A 158 6.78 -11.79 1.27
C ARG A 158 6.94 -10.29 1.51
N PHE A 159 5.98 -9.67 2.17
CA PHE A 159 5.99 -8.24 2.46
C PHE A 159 6.29 -8.06 3.93
N ALA A 160 7.21 -7.18 4.26
CA ALA A 160 7.62 -6.93 5.63
C ALA A 160 7.97 -5.47 5.83
N ASP A 161 7.85 -5.04 7.07
CA ASP A 161 8.35 -3.75 7.55
C ASP A 161 8.88 -3.90 8.98
N SER A 162 9.65 -2.93 9.44
CA SER A 162 10.26 -2.96 10.76
C SER A 162 10.42 -1.58 11.38
N ALA A 163 10.31 -1.51 12.71
CA ALA A 163 10.60 -0.31 13.48
C ALA A 163 11.69 -0.58 14.52
N GLU A 164 12.53 0.42 14.76
CA GLU A 164 13.51 0.43 15.84
C GLU A 164 12.80 0.61 17.19
N VAL A 165 13.23 -0.16 18.20
CA VAL A 165 12.77 -0.04 19.57
C VAL A 165 13.99 0.16 20.45
N VAL A 166 14.19 1.39 20.90
CA VAL A 166 15.26 1.75 21.84
C VAL A 166 14.74 1.52 23.26
N VAL A 167 15.32 0.52 23.92
CA VAL A 167 15.00 0.16 25.29
C VAL A 167 15.98 0.86 26.21
N THR A 168 15.47 1.72 27.08
CA THR A 168 16.29 2.46 28.05
C THR A 168 16.24 1.81 29.43
N GLU A 169 17.28 2.02 30.23
CA GLU A 169 17.26 1.61 31.62
C GLU A 169 16.13 2.30 32.40
N PRO A 170 15.58 1.66 33.43
CA PRO A 170 14.74 2.35 34.40
C PRO A 170 15.57 3.42 35.09
N GLN A 171 15.00 4.61 35.29
CA GLN A 171 15.63 5.60 36.17
C GLN A 171 15.66 5.02 37.59
N SER A 172 16.85 4.93 38.18
CA SER A 172 16.99 4.63 39.61
C SER A 172 16.35 5.77 40.40
N GLU A 173 15.43 5.44 41.29
CA GLU A 173 14.79 6.36 42.24
C GLU A 173 15.70 6.62 43.44
#